data_AF-A0AAU6L166-F1
#
_entry.id   AF-A0AAU6L166-F1
#
_cell.length_a   1.000
_cell.length_b   1.000
_cell.length_c   1.000
_cell.angle_alpha   90.00
_cell.angle_beta   90.00
_cell.angle_gamma   90.00
#
_symmetry.space_group_name_H-M   'P 1'
#
loop_
_entity.id
_entity.type
_entity.pdbx_description
1 polymer ?
#
loop_
_entity_poly.entity_id
_entity_poly.type
_entity_poly.pdbx_seq_one_letter_code
_entity_poly.pdbx_strand_id
1 'polypeptide(L)'
;MGEGDHGSAVRGWLRGIEVFAGPLPEFEPERAPADPVRLFLSWLSDAVADGLRDPHAMTLSTVDEAGDPDARVLLLKGVDDAGWQFAGHGFSPKGHQLAVHPRAALTFYWPEHGRQVRLRGPVTPGSAQDNATDFLGRSDTARAESLLARQSQYLADPVERDQALEKALALIRQEPSAPPPPTVPPTAARTNASPGSSPRPSVTPGPFSTSAPSPRNYPSWTVSSTRR
;
A
#
# COMPACT_ATOMS: atom_id res chain seq x y z
N MET A 1 18.29 -8.72 37.26
CA MET A 1 17.45 -7.76 36.51
C MET A 1 16.54 -8.56 35.61
N GLY A 2 15.27 -8.69 35.97
CA GLY A 2 14.34 -9.66 35.38
C GLY A 2 13.59 -9.11 34.17
N GLU A 3 13.18 -10.03 33.29
CA GLU A 3 12.37 -9.84 32.07
C GLU A 3 11.17 -8.88 32.22
N GLY A 4 10.60 -8.74 33.42
CA GLY A 4 9.46 -7.85 33.71
C GLY A 4 9.77 -6.35 33.72
N ASP A 5 11.03 -5.97 33.92
CA ASP A 5 11.46 -4.56 34.00
C ASP A 5 11.48 -3.88 32.62
N HIS A 6 11.92 -4.63 31.60
CA HIS A 6 12.03 -4.15 30.22
C HIS A 6 10.65 -3.84 29.62
N GLY A 7 9.65 -4.70 29.86
CA GLY A 7 8.28 -4.48 29.36
C GLY A 7 7.57 -3.28 30.02
N SER A 8 7.86 -3.01 31.30
CA SER A 8 7.33 -1.83 32.00
C SER A 8 7.98 -0.54 31.51
N ALA A 9 9.31 -0.55 31.34
CA ALA A 9 10.06 0.58 30.81
C ALA A 9 9.64 0.94 29.38
N VAL A 10 9.49 -0.05 28.48
CA VAL A 10 9.01 0.17 27.10
C VAL A 10 7.61 0.76 27.09
N ARG A 11 6.69 0.25 27.93
CA ARG A 11 5.34 0.82 28.03
C ARG A 11 5.35 2.26 28.52
N GLY A 12 6.20 2.59 29.50
CA GLY A 12 6.38 3.96 29.98
C GLY A 12 6.87 4.88 28.86
N TRP A 13 7.88 4.45 28.11
CA TRP A 13 8.41 5.18 26.96
C TRP A 13 7.35 5.41 25.87
N LEU A 14 6.63 4.37 25.44
CA LEU A 14 5.59 4.48 24.41
C LEU A 14 4.47 5.46 24.80
N ARG A 15 4.10 5.52 26.09
CA ARG A 15 3.09 6.46 26.59
C ARG A 15 3.57 7.91 26.62
N GLY A 16 4.88 8.13 26.60
CA GLY A 16 5.48 9.47 26.55
C GLY A 16 5.64 10.02 25.13
N ILE A 17 5.36 9.23 24.09
CA ILE A 17 5.39 9.68 22.70
C ILE A 17 4.15 10.53 22.45
N GLU A 18 4.34 11.76 21.96
CA GLU A 18 3.25 12.59 21.50
C GLU A 18 2.61 11.98 20.25
N VAL A 19 1.29 11.82 20.28
CA VAL A 19 0.54 11.17 19.21
C VAL A 19 -0.32 12.23 18.54
N PHE A 20 -0.15 12.40 17.21
CA PHE A 20 -0.85 13.42 16.42
C PHE A 20 -0.62 14.85 16.92
N ALA A 21 0.63 15.27 16.98
CA ALA A 21 0.99 16.63 17.39
C ALA A 21 0.40 17.68 16.43
N GLY A 22 -0.41 18.60 16.95
CA GLY A 22 -1.03 19.71 16.20
C GLY A 22 -2.56 19.60 16.04
N PRO A 23 -3.23 20.67 15.57
CA PRO A 23 -4.64 20.63 15.29
C PRO A 23 -4.91 19.72 14.08
N LEU A 24 -5.75 18.70 14.27
CA LEU A 24 -6.20 17.85 13.19
C LEU A 24 -7.40 18.49 12.49
N PRO A 25 -7.49 18.40 11.14
CA PRO A 25 -8.64 18.92 10.43
C PRO A 25 -9.90 18.13 10.79
N GLU A 26 -11.02 18.84 10.97
CA GLU A 26 -12.33 18.22 11.11
C GLU A 26 -12.79 17.61 9.77
N PHE A 27 -13.57 16.54 9.84
CA PHE A 27 -14.19 15.92 8.68
C PHE A 27 -15.70 15.80 8.90
N GLU A 28 -16.49 16.37 7.99
CA GLU A 28 -17.95 16.31 7.98
C GLU A 28 -18.43 15.22 6.99
N PRO A 29 -18.83 14.03 7.46
CA PRO A 29 -19.18 12.93 6.55
C PRO A 29 -20.37 13.22 5.64
N GLU A 30 -21.31 14.06 6.09
CA GLU A 30 -22.51 14.44 5.33
C GLU A 30 -22.20 15.33 4.11
N ARG A 31 -21.02 15.94 4.08
CA ARG A 31 -20.53 16.76 2.95
C ARG A 31 -19.62 15.97 2.01
N ALA A 32 -19.37 14.69 2.30
CA ALA A 32 -18.55 13.85 1.45
C ALA A 32 -19.26 13.61 0.10
N PRO A 33 -18.51 13.58 -1.02
CA PRO A 33 -19.05 13.12 -2.30
C PRO A 33 -19.64 11.71 -2.17
N ALA A 34 -20.74 11.45 -2.88
CA ALA A 34 -21.34 10.11 -2.93
C ALA A 34 -20.38 9.05 -3.52
N ASP A 35 -19.50 9.50 -4.43
CA ASP A 35 -18.46 8.66 -5.01
C ASP A 35 -17.19 8.71 -4.14
N PRO A 36 -16.80 7.59 -3.50
CA PRO A 36 -15.60 7.53 -2.67
C PRO A 36 -14.30 7.75 -3.45
N VAL A 37 -14.28 7.49 -4.76
CA VAL A 37 -13.11 7.75 -5.62
C VAL A 37 -12.84 9.25 -5.69
N ARG A 38 -13.88 10.06 -5.85
CA ARG A 38 -13.75 11.53 -5.86
C ARG A 38 -13.21 12.06 -4.53
N LEU A 39 -13.70 11.54 -3.41
CA LEU A 39 -13.18 11.92 -2.10
C LEU A 39 -11.70 11.57 -1.98
N PHE A 40 -11.32 10.34 -2.35
CA PHE A 40 -9.92 9.91 -2.32
C PHE A 40 -9.02 10.81 -3.18
N LEU A 41 -9.41 11.08 -4.43
CA LEU A 41 -8.64 11.91 -5.34
C LEU A 41 -8.49 13.35 -4.83
N SER A 42 -9.54 13.91 -4.21
CA SER A 42 -9.45 15.23 -3.59
C SER A 42 -8.41 15.26 -2.46
N TRP A 43 -8.43 14.26 -1.56
CA TRP A 43 -7.47 14.21 -0.46
C TRP A 43 -6.04 13.91 -0.92
N LEU A 44 -5.87 13.08 -1.95
CA LEU A 44 -4.56 12.84 -2.54
C LEU A 44 -4.03 14.12 -3.20
N SER A 45 -4.90 14.88 -3.88
CA SER A 45 -4.54 16.18 -4.47
C SER A 45 -4.12 17.18 -3.40
N ASP A 46 -4.86 17.28 -2.28
CA ASP A 46 -4.49 18.13 -1.15
C ASP A 46 -3.11 17.74 -0.60
N ALA A 47 -2.90 16.45 -0.34
CA ALA A 47 -1.62 15.94 0.18
C ALA A 47 -0.44 16.28 -0.75
N VAL A 48 -0.63 16.19 -2.06
CA VAL A 48 0.39 16.60 -3.05
C VAL A 48 0.63 18.11 -3.01
N ALA A 49 -0.44 18.92 -2.97
CA ALA A 49 -0.35 20.38 -2.95
C ALA A 49 0.36 20.90 -1.69
N ASP A 50 0.11 20.25 -0.55
CA ASP A 50 0.72 20.58 0.74
C ASP A 50 2.14 20.00 0.90
N GLY A 51 2.65 19.31 -0.12
CA GLY A 51 4.03 18.83 -0.16
C GLY A 51 4.29 17.64 0.75
N LEU A 52 3.27 16.84 1.07
CA LEU A 52 3.46 15.60 1.82
C LEU A 52 4.43 14.69 1.08
N ARG A 53 5.27 14.01 1.84
CA ARG A 53 6.24 13.08 1.26
C ARG A 53 5.54 11.82 0.78
N ASP A 54 5.82 11.42 -0.46
CA ASP A 54 5.35 10.17 -1.07
C ASP A 54 3.84 9.90 -0.86
N PRO A 55 2.93 10.85 -1.16
CA PRO A 55 1.52 10.78 -0.74
C PRO A 55 0.73 9.66 -1.43
N HIS A 56 1.27 9.12 -2.53
CA HIS A 56 0.73 7.99 -3.28
C HIS A 56 1.33 6.64 -2.85
N ALA A 57 2.21 6.62 -1.84
CA ALA A 57 2.67 5.40 -1.20
C ALA A 57 1.56 4.79 -0.33
N MET A 58 1.45 3.47 -0.36
CA MET A 58 0.42 2.73 0.37
C MET A 58 0.95 1.39 0.85
N THR A 59 0.42 0.91 1.98
CA THR A 59 0.65 -0.45 2.45
C THR A 59 -0.33 -1.40 1.75
N LEU A 60 0.21 -2.34 0.97
CA LEU A 60 -0.51 -3.48 0.43
C LEU A 60 -0.46 -4.63 1.43
N SER A 61 -1.62 -5.08 1.90
CA SER A 61 -1.78 -6.30 2.71
C SER A 61 -2.41 -7.41 1.88
N THR A 62 -1.81 -8.60 1.96
CA THR A 62 -2.24 -9.83 1.30
C THR A 62 -2.14 -10.99 2.29
N VAL A 63 -2.59 -12.17 1.89
CA VAL A 63 -2.60 -13.38 2.73
C VAL A 63 -2.01 -14.52 1.91
N ASP A 64 -1.16 -15.35 2.52
CA ASP A 64 -0.62 -16.55 1.88
C ASP A 64 -1.56 -17.74 1.98
N GLU A 65 -1.15 -18.87 1.36
CA GLU A 65 -1.96 -20.09 1.30
C GLU A 65 -2.30 -20.68 2.68
N ALA A 66 -1.46 -20.42 3.69
CA ALA A 66 -1.71 -20.87 5.06
C ALA A 66 -2.66 -19.94 5.84
N GLY A 67 -3.03 -18.80 5.26
CA GLY A 67 -3.83 -17.77 5.93
C GLY A 67 -2.98 -16.74 6.68
N ASP A 68 -1.65 -16.75 6.56
CA ASP A 68 -0.79 -15.80 7.24
C ASP A 68 -0.79 -14.44 6.50
N PRO A 69 -1.01 -13.32 7.20
CA PRO A 69 -1.00 -12.00 6.59
C PRO A 69 0.43 -11.53 6.31
N ASP A 70 0.58 -10.81 5.20
CA ASP A 70 1.83 -10.17 4.81
C ASP A 70 1.55 -8.75 4.31
N ALA A 71 2.45 -7.81 4.58
CA ALA A 71 2.27 -6.39 4.32
C ALA A 71 3.56 -5.72 3.86
N ARG A 72 3.45 -4.82 2.87
CA ARG A 72 4.58 -4.04 2.34
C ARG A 72 4.11 -2.75 1.71
N VAL A 73 5.00 -1.77 1.62
CA VAL A 73 4.73 -0.50 0.94
C VAL A 73 4.87 -0.68 -0.58
N LEU A 74 3.92 -0.15 -1.33
CA LEU A 74 3.92 0.00 -2.78
C LEU A 74 3.47 1.42 -3.16
N LEU A 75 3.66 1.76 -4.43
CA LEU A 75 3.17 3.02 -5.00
C LEU A 75 1.87 2.77 -5.76
N LEU A 76 0.88 3.63 -5.51
CA LEU A 76 -0.31 3.75 -6.35
C LEU A 76 0.11 4.24 -7.75
N LYS A 77 -0.43 3.61 -8.80
CA LYS A 77 -0.13 3.90 -10.20
C LYS A 77 -1.27 4.56 -10.95
N GLY A 78 -2.50 4.33 -10.51
CA GLY A 78 -3.67 4.90 -11.13
C GLY A 78 -4.92 4.65 -10.30
N VAL A 79 -5.93 5.49 -10.54
CA VAL A 79 -7.28 5.29 -10.02
C VAL A 79 -8.26 5.64 -11.13
N ASP A 80 -9.17 4.72 -11.41
CA ASP A 80 -10.22 4.87 -12.41
C ASP A 80 -11.51 4.18 -11.94
N ASP A 81 -12.53 4.15 -12.81
CA ASP A 81 -13.80 3.47 -12.53
C ASP A 81 -13.63 1.95 -12.30
N ALA A 82 -12.52 1.37 -12.76
CA ALA A 82 -12.20 -0.03 -12.55
C ALA A 82 -11.56 -0.29 -11.17
N GLY A 83 -10.85 0.69 -10.59
CA GLY A 83 -10.36 0.65 -9.22
C GLY A 83 -8.99 1.30 -9.03
N TRP A 84 -8.20 0.73 -8.10
CA TRP A 84 -6.89 1.24 -7.70
C TRP A 84 -5.80 0.33 -8.25
N GLN A 85 -4.85 0.92 -8.96
CA GLN A 85 -3.84 0.18 -9.69
C GLN A 85 -2.48 0.27 -8.99
N PHE A 86 -1.77 -0.85 -8.91
CA PHE A 86 -0.39 -0.89 -8.44
C PHE A 86 0.41 -1.88 -9.27
N ALA A 87 1.72 -1.68 -9.35
CA ALA A 87 2.59 -2.60 -10.07
C ALA A 87 3.23 -3.62 -9.13
N GLY A 88 3.35 -4.87 -9.58
CA GLY A 88 4.06 -5.91 -8.85
C GLY A 88 4.63 -6.97 -9.78
N HIS A 89 5.67 -7.69 -9.32
CA HIS A 89 6.17 -8.84 -10.05
C HIS A 89 5.32 -10.09 -9.76
N GLY A 90 4.92 -10.83 -10.79
CA GLY A 90 4.06 -12.02 -10.63
C GLY A 90 4.71 -13.12 -9.79
N PHE A 91 6.04 -13.28 -9.88
CA PHE A 91 6.81 -14.26 -9.11
C PHE A 91 7.28 -13.77 -7.73
N SER A 92 6.81 -12.60 -7.28
CA SER A 92 7.10 -12.13 -5.92
C SER A 92 6.17 -12.82 -4.91
N PRO A 93 6.50 -12.84 -3.60
CA PRO A 93 5.62 -13.38 -2.56
C PRO A 93 4.18 -12.85 -2.65
N LYS A 94 3.99 -11.54 -2.80
CA LYS A 94 2.66 -10.93 -3.01
C LYS A 94 1.99 -11.38 -4.31
N GLY A 95 2.75 -11.65 -5.37
CA GLY A 95 2.22 -12.14 -6.64
C GLY A 95 1.65 -13.55 -6.48
N HIS A 96 2.40 -14.44 -5.81
CA HIS A 96 1.92 -15.77 -5.45
C HIS A 96 0.72 -15.73 -4.50
N GLN A 97 0.78 -14.90 -3.46
CA GLN A 97 -0.33 -14.69 -2.53
C GLN A 97 -1.61 -14.22 -3.26
N LEU A 98 -1.49 -13.28 -4.19
CA LEU A 98 -2.63 -12.77 -4.97
C LEU A 98 -3.14 -13.77 -6.02
N ALA A 99 -2.30 -14.69 -6.49
CA ALA A 99 -2.73 -15.77 -7.38
C ALA A 99 -3.57 -16.82 -6.63
N VAL A 100 -3.24 -17.10 -5.37
CA VAL A 100 -3.98 -18.06 -4.51
C VAL A 100 -5.21 -17.40 -3.86
N HIS A 101 -5.04 -16.19 -3.34
CA HIS A 101 -6.06 -15.40 -2.68
C HIS A 101 -6.16 -14.01 -3.34
N PRO A 102 -7.00 -13.84 -4.38
CA PRO A 102 -7.09 -12.61 -5.17
C PRO A 102 -7.90 -11.53 -4.42
N ARG A 103 -7.46 -11.19 -3.21
CA ARG A 103 -8.02 -10.17 -2.34
C ARG A 103 -6.90 -9.44 -1.63
N ALA A 104 -7.05 -8.13 -1.48
CA ALA A 104 -6.08 -7.30 -0.79
C ALA A 104 -6.75 -6.22 0.04
N ALA A 105 -5.96 -5.63 0.93
CA ALA A 105 -6.25 -4.34 1.54
C ALA A 105 -5.17 -3.33 1.19
N LEU A 106 -5.55 -2.08 0.94
CA LEU A 106 -4.66 -0.95 0.72
C LEU A 106 -4.85 0.04 1.87
N THR A 107 -3.76 0.55 2.44
CA THR A 107 -3.81 1.59 3.48
C THR A 107 -2.90 2.76 3.12
N PHE A 108 -3.47 3.95 3.04
CA PHE A 108 -2.75 5.22 2.94
C PHE A 108 -2.78 5.88 4.30
N TYR A 109 -1.65 6.46 4.70
CA TYR A 109 -1.54 7.16 5.98
C TYR A 109 -0.86 8.51 5.77
N TRP A 110 -1.60 9.58 6.03
CA TRP A 110 -1.17 10.96 5.89
C TRP A 110 -1.24 11.63 7.28
N PRO A 111 -0.22 11.41 8.13
CA PRO A 111 -0.23 11.86 9.51
C PRO A 111 -0.38 13.39 9.63
N GLU A 112 0.24 14.15 8.74
CA GLU A 112 0.17 15.62 8.71
C GLU A 112 -1.25 16.12 8.45
N HIS A 113 -2.08 15.34 7.77
CA HIS A 113 -3.48 15.65 7.51
C HIS A 113 -4.42 14.95 8.50
N GLY A 114 -3.91 14.15 9.44
CA GLY A 114 -4.74 13.34 10.33
C GLY A 114 -5.60 12.30 9.60
N ARG A 115 -5.19 11.86 8.39
CA ARG A 115 -6.02 11.03 7.52
C ARG A 115 -5.43 9.63 7.36
N GLN A 116 -6.32 8.64 7.36
CA GLN A 116 -6.01 7.28 6.93
C GLN A 116 -7.10 6.78 6.00
N VAL A 117 -6.71 6.36 4.79
CA VAL A 117 -7.64 5.76 3.83
C VAL A 117 -7.43 4.26 3.79
N ARG A 118 -8.51 3.49 3.88
CA ARG A 118 -8.47 2.02 3.85
C ARG A 118 -9.39 1.50 2.75
N LEU A 119 -8.84 0.64 1.91
CA LEU A 119 -9.55 -0.03 0.83
C LEU A 119 -9.42 -1.53 1.02
N ARG A 120 -10.44 -2.28 0.63
CA ARG A 120 -10.39 -3.75 0.60
C ARG A 120 -11.22 -4.27 -0.56
N GLY A 121 -10.75 -5.30 -1.24
CA GLY A 121 -11.48 -5.80 -2.40
C GLY A 121 -10.79 -6.95 -3.13
N PRO A 122 -11.48 -7.51 -4.13
CA PRO A 122 -10.87 -8.43 -5.07
C PRO A 122 -9.74 -7.76 -5.87
N VAL A 123 -8.81 -8.58 -6.33
CA VAL A 123 -7.67 -8.15 -7.13
C VAL A 123 -7.69 -8.91 -8.45
N THR A 124 -7.54 -8.18 -9.56
CA THR A 124 -7.47 -8.75 -10.90
C THR A 124 -6.17 -8.31 -11.59
N PRO A 125 -5.52 -9.18 -12.38
CA PRO A 125 -4.42 -8.75 -13.23
C PRO A 125 -4.85 -7.61 -14.16
N GLY A 126 -3.95 -6.65 -14.40
CA GLY A 126 -4.13 -5.60 -15.40
C GLY A 126 -4.12 -6.16 -16.82
N SER A 127 -4.69 -5.39 -17.76
CA SER A 127 -4.65 -5.78 -19.18
C SER A 127 -3.24 -5.65 -19.73
N ALA A 128 -2.91 -6.38 -20.80
CA ALA A 128 -1.61 -6.25 -21.48
C ALA A 128 -1.32 -4.79 -21.90
N GLN A 129 -2.37 -4.03 -22.22
CA GLN A 129 -2.26 -2.62 -22.58
C GLN A 129 -1.92 -1.72 -21.38
N ASP A 130 -2.58 -1.93 -20.24
CA ASP A 130 -2.26 -1.20 -19.00
C ASP A 130 -0.83 -1.51 -18.56
N ASN A 131 -0.43 -2.78 -18.70
CA ASN A 131 0.90 -3.27 -18.40
C ASN A 131 1.98 -2.57 -19.25
N ALA A 132 1.76 -2.51 -20.57
CA ALA A 132 2.67 -1.82 -21.47
C ALA A 132 2.73 -0.31 -21.18
N THR A 133 1.59 0.31 -20.90
CA THR A 133 1.50 1.75 -20.62
C THR A 133 2.25 2.12 -19.34
N ASP A 134 2.01 1.40 -18.24
CA ASP A 134 2.74 1.63 -16.98
C ASP A 134 4.24 1.32 -17.13
N PHE A 135 4.62 0.25 -17.82
CA PHE A 135 6.03 -0.07 -18.05
C PHE A 135 6.74 1.02 -18.85
N LEU A 136 6.18 1.44 -19.98
CA LEU A 136 6.78 2.44 -20.86
C LEU A 136 6.78 3.85 -20.25
N GLY A 137 5.88 4.15 -19.31
CA GLY A 137 5.85 5.41 -18.57
C GLY A 137 6.91 5.53 -17.46
N ARG A 138 7.65 4.45 -17.15
CA ARG A 138 8.71 4.46 -16.13
C ARG A 138 10.02 5.00 -16.69
N SER A 139 10.87 5.54 -15.80
CA SER A 139 12.26 5.86 -16.15
C SER A 139 13.01 4.61 -16.62
N ASP A 140 14.05 4.80 -17.45
CA ASP A 140 14.90 3.71 -17.94
C ASP A 140 15.42 2.83 -16.81
N THR A 141 15.87 3.43 -15.71
CA THR A 141 16.34 2.70 -14.53
C THR A 141 15.22 1.86 -13.92
N ALA A 142 14.02 2.41 -13.73
CA ALA A 142 12.91 1.66 -13.16
C ALA A 142 12.42 0.53 -14.08
N ARG A 143 12.48 0.73 -15.41
CA ARG A 143 12.25 -0.34 -16.39
C ARG A 143 13.33 -1.42 -16.26
N ALA A 144 14.60 -1.04 -16.20
CA ALA A 144 15.73 -1.96 -16.11
C ALA A 144 15.67 -2.82 -14.84
N GLU A 145 15.42 -2.20 -13.68
CA GLU A 145 15.22 -2.90 -12.40
C GLU A 145 14.07 -3.91 -12.47
N SER A 146 13.01 -3.60 -13.23
CA SER A 146 11.89 -4.51 -13.40
C SER A 146 12.25 -5.74 -14.25
N LEU A 147 13.20 -5.61 -15.18
CA LEU A 147 13.69 -6.71 -16.02
C LEU A 147 14.57 -7.70 -15.24
N LEU A 148 15.15 -7.30 -14.11
CA LEU A 148 15.97 -8.21 -13.30
C LEU A 148 15.14 -9.38 -12.75
N ALA A 149 13.82 -9.23 -12.60
CA ALA A 149 12.86 -10.28 -12.26
C ALA A 149 13.17 -11.13 -10.99
N ARG A 150 14.07 -10.67 -10.12
CA ARG A 150 14.53 -11.36 -8.90
C ARG A 150 14.05 -10.68 -7.61
N GLN A 151 12.94 -9.94 -7.67
CA GLN A 151 12.38 -9.26 -6.51
C GLN A 151 12.09 -10.28 -5.39
N SER A 152 12.61 -9.99 -4.18
CA SER A 152 12.45 -10.83 -2.99
C SER A 152 13.21 -12.17 -3.00
N GLN A 153 14.16 -12.37 -3.94
CA GLN A 153 15.11 -13.48 -3.90
C GLN A 153 16.37 -13.11 -3.12
N TYR A 154 17.07 -14.10 -2.55
CA TYR A 154 18.37 -13.90 -1.92
C TYR A 154 19.39 -13.39 -2.93
N LEU A 155 20.09 -12.31 -2.57
CA LEU A 155 21.18 -11.74 -3.35
C LEU A 155 22.51 -12.12 -2.71
N ALA A 156 23.28 -12.98 -3.38
CA ALA A 156 24.57 -13.44 -2.88
C ALA A 156 25.67 -12.37 -3.00
N ASP A 157 25.66 -11.61 -4.11
CA ASP A 157 26.66 -10.59 -4.40
C ASP A 157 26.00 -9.34 -5.03
N PRO A 158 26.13 -8.14 -4.43
CA PRO A 158 25.67 -6.89 -5.03
C PRO A 158 26.24 -6.58 -6.42
N VAL A 159 27.46 -7.03 -6.73
CA VAL A 159 28.12 -6.79 -8.02
C VAL A 159 27.36 -7.48 -9.16
N GLU A 160 26.82 -8.68 -8.93
CA GLU A 160 26.01 -9.38 -9.93
C GLU A 160 24.74 -8.59 -10.30
N ARG A 161 24.10 -7.95 -9.30
CA ARG A 161 22.94 -7.08 -9.53
C ARG A 161 23.33 -5.88 -10.39
N ASP A 162 24.43 -5.21 -10.07
CA ASP A 162 24.86 -4.01 -10.77
C ASP A 162 25.19 -4.32 -12.24
N GLN A 163 25.89 -5.42 -12.49
CA GLN A 163 26.16 -5.89 -13.84
C GLN A 163 24.87 -6.26 -14.61
N ALA A 164 23.88 -6.87 -13.94
CA ALA A 164 22.60 -7.17 -14.55
C ALA A 164 21.81 -5.89 -14.88
N LEU A 165 21.87 -4.88 -14.01
CA LEU A 165 21.24 -3.58 -14.21
C LEU A 165 21.85 -2.82 -15.39
N GLU A 166 23.18 -2.80 -15.49
CA GLU A 166 23.89 -2.18 -16.62
C GLU A 166 23.51 -2.82 -17.96
N LYS A 167 23.43 -4.15 -18.02
CA LYS A 167 22.98 -4.89 -19.21
C LYS A 167 21.53 -4.54 -19.56
N ALA A 168 20.64 -4.51 -18.57
CA ALA A 168 19.23 -4.17 -18.78
C ALA A 168 19.05 -2.71 -19.26
N LEU A 169 19.84 -1.77 -18.72
CA LEU A 169 19.87 -0.38 -19.19
C LEU A 169 20.35 -0.27 -20.64
N ALA A 170 21.38 -1.04 -21.02
CA ALA A 170 21.86 -1.06 -22.40
C ALA A 170 20.77 -1.55 -23.38
N LEU A 171 20.01 -2.58 -23.00
CA LEU A 171 18.89 -3.10 -23.79
C LEU A 171 17.78 -2.04 -23.93
N ILE A 172 17.38 -1.38 -22.85
CA ILE A 172 16.34 -0.34 -22.88
C ILE A 172 16.75 0.85 -23.75
N ARG A 173 18.04 1.22 -23.74
CA ARG A 173 18.55 2.30 -24.61
C ARG A 173 18.55 1.91 -26.09
N GLN A 174 18.77 0.64 -26.41
CA GLN A 174 18.70 0.13 -27.77
C GLN A 174 17.25 0.04 -28.27
N GLU A 175 16.33 -0.37 -27.41
CA GLU A 175 14.92 -0.57 -27.74
C GLU A 175 13.99 0.18 -26.76
N PRO A 176 13.92 1.52 -26.81
CA PRO A 176 13.21 2.31 -25.81
C PRO A 176 11.69 2.12 -25.81
N SER A 177 11.13 1.56 -26.89
CA SER A 177 9.70 1.27 -27.04
C SER A 177 9.36 -0.21 -26.86
N ALA A 178 10.32 -1.05 -26.44
CA ALA A 178 10.07 -2.46 -26.23
C ALA A 178 8.99 -2.67 -25.14
N PRO A 179 8.00 -3.53 -25.37
CA PRO A 179 6.98 -3.84 -24.37
C PRO A 179 7.62 -4.54 -23.15
N PRO A 180 6.96 -4.53 -21.98
CA PRO A 180 7.43 -5.29 -20.83
C PRO A 180 7.54 -6.79 -21.17
N PRO A 181 8.49 -7.51 -20.55
CA PRO A 181 8.48 -8.96 -20.62
C PRO A 181 7.17 -9.49 -20.00
N PRO A 182 6.73 -10.70 -20.36
CA PRO A 182 5.45 -11.28 -19.93
C PRO A 182 5.30 -11.48 -18.41
N THR A 183 6.33 -11.16 -17.62
CA THR A 183 6.45 -11.46 -16.18
C THR A 183 6.08 -10.29 -15.25
N VAL A 184 5.80 -9.11 -15.80
CA VAL A 184 5.49 -7.89 -15.00
C VAL A 184 4.04 -7.44 -15.23
N PRO A 185 3.05 -8.09 -14.62
CA PRO A 185 1.69 -7.57 -14.64
C PRO A 185 1.54 -6.45 -13.59
N PRO A 186 1.12 -5.23 -13.96
CA PRO A 186 0.36 -4.42 -13.03
C PRO A 186 -0.90 -5.14 -12.61
N THR A 187 -1.29 -4.82 -11.40
CA THR A 187 -2.33 -5.50 -10.67
C THR A 187 -3.33 -4.44 -10.25
N ALA A 188 -4.58 -4.61 -10.65
CA ALA A 188 -5.66 -3.73 -10.27
C ALA A 188 -6.42 -4.33 -9.09
N ALA A 189 -6.48 -3.62 -7.97
CA ALA A 189 -7.46 -3.89 -6.93
C ALA A 189 -8.78 -3.23 -7.33
N ARG A 190 -9.82 -4.03 -7.54
CA ARG A 190 -11.18 -3.50 -7.65
C ARG A 190 -11.78 -3.49 -6.25
N THR A 191 -12.30 -2.35 -5.82
CA THR A 191 -13.18 -2.36 -4.65
C THR A 191 -14.60 -2.47 -5.16
N ASN A 192 -15.38 -3.41 -4.62
CA ASN A 192 -16.82 -3.39 -4.84
C ASN A 192 -17.38 -2.25 -3.99
N ALA A 193 -17.50 -1.06 -4.57
CA ALA A 193 -18.54 -0.14 -4.15
C ALA A 193 -19.84 -0.62 -4.83
N SER A 194 -20.56 -1.56 -4.22
CA SER A 194 -21.83 -2.06 -4.78
C SER A 194 -22.80 -0.88 -5.02
N PRO A 195 -23.26 -0.62 -6.26
CA PRO A 195 -24.34 0.32 -6.50
C PRO A 195 -25.66 -0.42 -6.22
N GLY A 196 -26.25 -0.20 -5.04
CA GLY A 196 -27.61 -0.69 -4.75
C GLY A 196 -27.86 -1.27 -3.36
N SER A 197 -26.84 -1.46 -2.53
CA SER A 197 -27.02 -1.71 -1.10
C SER A 197 -26.57 -0.46 -0.38
N SER A 198 -27.46 0.48 -0.01
CA SER A 198 -27.08 1.69 0.73
C SER A 198 -26.13 1.34 1.88
N PRO A 199 -24.81 1.56 1.73
CA PRO A 199 -23.95 1.52 2.87
C PRO A 199 -24.00 2.97 3.34
N ARG A 200 -24.70 3.25 4.44
CA ARG A 200 -24.28 4.45 5.19
C ARG A 200 -22.76 4.35 5.29
N PRO A 201 -21.98 5.34 4.83
CA PRO A 201 -20.54 5.26 4.96
C PRO A 201 -20.27 5.10 6.46
N SER A 202 -19.91 3.89 6.88
CA SER A 202 -19.38 3.69 8.22
C SER A 202 -17.96 4.22 8.17
N VAL A 203 -17.85 5.55 8.12
CA VAL A 203 -16.71 6.26 8.66
C VAL A 203 -16.84 6.00 10.16
N THR A 204 -16.23 4.91 10.63
CA THR A 204 -15.90 4.88 12.04
C THR A 204 -14.99 6.09 12.23
N PRO A 205 -15.36 7.07 13.06
CA PRO A 205 -14.38 8.05 13.48
C PRO A 205 -13.16 7.25 13.94
N GLY A 206 -11.96 7.66 13.55
CA GLY A 206 -10.81 7.34 14.38
C GLY A 206 -11.19 7.69 15.84
N PRO A 207 -10.58 7.07 16.86
CA PRO A 207 -11.02 7.16 18.26
C PRO A 207 -11.07 8.57 18.90
N PHE A 208 -11.01 9.64 18.10
CA PHE A 208 -10.78 11.02 18.47
C PHE A 208 -11.79 12.00 17.85
N SER A 209 -13.07 11.64 17.75
CA SER A 209 -14.15 12.62 17.55
C SER A 209 -15.05 12.68 18.78
N THR A 210 -14.77 13.67 19.63
CA THR A 210 -15.62 14.31 20.65
C THR A 210 -16.71 13.46 21.33
N SER A 211 -16.28 12.54 22.20
CA SER A 211 -16.86 12.16 23.51
C SER A 211 -16.27 10.82 23.92
N ALA A 212 -15.19 10.82 24.69
CA ALA A 212 -14.55 9.59 25.15
C ALA A 212 -15.51 8.80 26.06
N PRO A 213 -15.92 7.56 25.72
CA PRO A 213 -16.60 6.70 26.67
C PRO A 213 -15.62 6.25 27.76
N SER A 214 -16.13 6.12 29.00
CA SER A 214 -15.43 5.67 30.21
C SER A 214 -14.56 4.40 29.97
N PRO A 215 -13.38 4.27 30.62
CA PRO A 215 -12.43 3.21 30.32
C PRO A 215 -12.94 1.84 30.80
N ARG A 216 -13.55 1.06 29.91
CA ARG A 216 -13.83 -0.37 30.16
C ARG A 216 -13.03 -1.21 29.17
N ASN A 217 -12.10 -2.00 29.72
CA ASN A 217 -11.46 -3.19 29.15
C ASN A 217 -11.24 -3.21 27.63
N TYR A 218 -10.14 -2.60 27.18
CA TYR A 218 -9.59 -2.94 25.86
C TYR A 218 -8.78 -4.23 25.95
N PRO A 219 -9.12 -5.29 25.19
CA PRO A 219 -8.24 -6.45 25.07
C PRO A 219 -6.92 -6.03 24.42
N SER A 220 -5.80 -6.38 25.04
CA SER A 220 -4.48 -6.26 24.43
C SER A 220 -4.17 -7.52 23.64
N TRP A 221 -3.78 -7.36 22.38
CA TRP A 221 -3.40 -8.45 21.49
C TRP A 221 -1.88 -8.36 21.24
N THR A 222 -1.22 -9.51 21.22
CA THR A 222 0.23 -9.59 20.96
C THR A 222 0.46 -10.40 19.69
N VAL A 223 1.26 -9.86 18.78
CA VAL A 223 1.80 -10.63 17.65
C VAL A 223 3.16 -11.17 18.08
N SER A 224 3.30 -12.49 18.13
CA SER A 224 4.58 -13.14 18.45
C SER A 224 5.49 -13.11 17.23
N SER A 225 6.74 -12.69 17.39
CA SER A 225 7.72 -12.75 16.30
C SER A 225 8.18 -14.19 16.08
N THR A 226 7.91 -14.76 14.91
CA THR A 226 8.67 -15.91 14.41
C THR A 226 9.87 -15.39 13.63
N ARG A 227 11.09 -15.86 13.96
CA ARG A 227 12.26 -15.60 13.10
C ARG A 227 12.01 -16.35 11.78
N ARG A 228 11.91 -15.62 10.67
CA ARG A 228 12.05 -16.18 9.33
C ARG A 228 13.52 -16.19 8.94
#